data_AF-A0A432PVB7-F1
#
_entry.id   AF-A0A432PVB7-F1
#
_cell.length_a   1.000
_cell.length_b   1.000
_cell.length_c   1.000
_cell.angle_alpha   90.00
_cell.angle_beta   90.00
_cell.angle_gamma   90.00
#
_symmetry.space_group_name_H-M   'P 1'
#
loop_
_entity.id
_entity.type
_entity.pdbx_description
1 polymer ?
#
loop_
_entity_poly.entity_id
_entity_poly.type
_entity_poly.pdbx_seq_one_letter_code
_entity_poly.pdbx_strand_id
1 'polypeptide(L)'
;MKPKVRFLDLQPFGDKFVVRDPVGISQPFIASPELVFLLSLCDGTRELTDIQAEFFRRTGQLIPKNEVEEVIKFLDENYLLFNERFLRKVKEEKEKLLRKGYREPFHAGEAYPDNPEELKNFVERTLNQDAEKVKAVGILVPHMDLRVAGRVYGRVYSAIRENEYDTVVLLGVSHYFHETPFSVLPLNLKTPFGDIKVDREKIENLKEMFDYDIF
;
A
#
# COMPACT_ATOMS: atom_id res chain seq x y z
N MET A 1 25.96 -13.03 -9.61
CA MET A 1 24.61 -12.41 -9.55
C MET A 1 24.49 -11.74 -8.20
N LYS A 2 24.06 -10.48 -8.18
CA LYS A 2 23.91 -9.70 -6.95
C LYS A 2 22.42 -9.52 -6.61
N PRO A 3 21.83 -10.39 -5.79
CA PRO A 3 20.39 -10.33 -5.51
C PRO A 3 20.07 -9.08 -4.68
N LYS A 4 18.97 -8.42 -5.03
CA LYS A 4 18.41 -7.30 -4.27
C LYS A 4 16.99 -7.66 -3.84
N VAL A 5 16.77 -7.91 -2.56
CA VAL A 5 15.43 -8.04 -1.98
C VAL A 5 14.79 -6.66 -1.98
N ARG A 6 13.54 -6.58 -2.45
CA ARG A 6 12.76 -5.33 -2.40
C ARG A 6 12.27 -5.07 -0.97
N PHE A 7 11.63 -3.92 -0.76
CA PHE A 7 10.98 -3.66 0.52
C PHE A 7 9.86 -4.69 0.78
N LEU A 8 9.92 -5.31 1.96
CA LEU A 8 8.96 -6.28 2.49
C LEU A 8 8.62 -5.88 3.92
N ASP A 9 7.35 -6.00 4.29
CA ASP A 9 6.91 -5.77 5.67
C ASP A 9 7.19 -7.02 6.52
N LEU A 10 7.71 -6.81 7.73
CA LEU A 10 8.11 -7.87 8.66
C LEU A 10 7.39 -7.69 9.98
N GLN A 11 6.55 -8.67 10.33
CA GLN A 11 5.78 -8.65 11.57
C GLN A 11 6.23 -9.80 12.48
N PRO A 12 6.58 -9.55 13.75
CA PRO A 12 6.93 -10.61 14.70
C PRO A 12 5.78 -11.62 14.85
N PHE A 13 6.13 -12.91 14.86
CA PHE A 13 5.21 -14.03 15.04
C PHE A 13 5.88 -15.15 15.84
N GLY A 14 5.76 -15.07 17.17
CA GLY A 14 6.49 -15.95 18.08
C GLY A 14 8.00 -15.73 17.97
N ASP A 15 8.75 -16.79 17.69
CA ASP A 15 10.19 -16.79 17.41
C ASP A 15 10.53 -16.54 15.92
N LYS A 16 9.51 -16.28 15.09
CA LYS A 16 9.60 -16.10 13.64
C LYS A 16 9.03 -14.74 13.20
N PHE A 17 8.98 -14.54 11.89
CA PHE A 17 8.40 -13.35 11.27
C PHE A 17 7.39 -13.75 10.20
N VAL A 18 6.28 -13.01 10.11
CA VAL A 18 5.43 -13.00 8.92
C VAL A 18 6.00 -11.95 7.97
N VAL A 19 6.41 -12.40 6.79
CA VAL A 19 6.85 -11.56 5.69
C VAL A 19 5.65 -11.25 4.80
N ARG A 20 5.34 -9.97 4.62
CA ARG A 20 4.23 -9.51 3.80
C ARG A 20 4.72 -8.65 2.65
N ASP A 21 4.03 -8.78 1.53
CA ASP A 21 4.19 -7.87 0.42
C ASP A 21 3.31 -6.63 0.59
N PRO A 22 3.88 -5.43 0.78
CA PRO A 22 3.10 -4.20 0.87
C PRO A 22 2.34 -3.84 -0.42
N VAL A 23 2.81 -4.30 -1.59
CA VAL A 23 2.17 -4.01 -2.89
C VAL A 23 1.20 -5.11 -3.35
N GLY A 24 1.11 -6.22 -2.61
CA GLY A 24 0.11 -7.29 -2.85
C GLY A 24 0.37 -8.19 -4.05
N ILE A 25 1.59 -8.28 -4.56
CA ILE A 25 1.99 -9.15 -5.67
C ILE A 25 2.37 -10.56 -5.18
N SER A 26 3.14 -10.64 -4.11
CA SER A 26 3.63 -11.88 -3.52
C SER A 26 2.73 -12.34 -2.37
N GLN A 27 2.58 -13.66 -2.22
CA GLN A 27 1.86 -14.22 -1.07
C GLN A 27 2.69 -14.08 0.20
N PRO A 28 2.05 -13.83 1.37
CA PRO A 28 2.75 -13.78 2.63
C PRO A 28 3.29 -15.16 3.01
N PHE A 29 4.41 -15.18 3.73
CA PHE A 29 5.01 -16.43 4.22
C PHE A 29 5.67 -16.21 5.59
N ILE A 30 5.93 -17.30 6.31
CA ILE A 30 6.64 -17.27 7.59
C ILE A 30 8.13 -17.49 7.34
N ALA A 31 8.97 -16.61 7.89
CA ALA A 31 10.41 -16.70 7.81
C ALA A 31 11.03 -16.88 9.20
N SER A 32 12.09 -17.68 9.29
CA SER A 32 12.92 -17.76 10.49
C SER A 32 13.82 -16.51 10.60
N PRO A 33 14.37 -16.21 11.79
CA PRO A 33 15.35 -15.13 11.96
C PRO A 33 16.56 -15.27 11.02
N GLU A 34 17.02 -16.50 10.77
CA GLU A 34 18.12 -16.80 9.85
C GLU A 34 17.75 -16.44 8.41
N LEU A 35 16.55 -16.81 7.95
CA LEU A 35 16.09 -16.43 6.62
C LEU A 35 15.98 -14.91 6.50
N VAL A 36 15.37 -14.23 7.48
CA VAL A 36 15.29 -12.75 7.48
C VAL A 36 16.67 -12.12 7.42
N PHE A 37 17.63 -12.66 8.17
CA PHE A 37 19.01 -12.18 8.10
C PHE A 37 19.63 -12.41 6.71
N LEU A 38 19.45 -13.58 6.11
CA LEU A 38 19.89 -13.87 4.75
C LEU A 38 19.29 -12.90 3.72
N LEU A 39 17.98 -12.60 3.83
CA LEU A 39 17.30 -11.61 2.99
C LEU A 39 17.93 -10.22 3.14
N SER A 40 18.30 -9.82 4.37
CA SER A 40 18.92 -8.52 4.64
C SER A 40 20.29 -8.36 3.97
N LEU A 41 21.00 -9.46 3.68
CA LEU A 41 22.29 -9.44 2.98
C LEU A 41 22.14 -9.29 1.46
N CYS A 42 20.95 -9.58 0.92
CA CYS A 42 20.61 -9.45 -0.49
C CYS A 42 20.25 -7.99 -0.83
N ASP A 43 21.22 -7.09 -0.80
CA ASP A 43 21.01 -5.65 -1.03
C ASP A 43 21.36 -5.18 -2.46
N GLY A 44 21.73 -6.11 -3.34
CA GLY A 44 22.16 -5.82 -4.72
C GLY A 44 23.65 -5.48 -4.87
N THR A 45 24.44 -5.47 -3.79
CA THR A 45 25.87 -5.13 -3.84
C THR A 45 26.80 -6.34 -3.72
N ARG A 46 26.34 -7.42 -3.09
CA ARG A 46 27.09 -8.64 -2.74
C ARG A 46 26.88 -9.77 -3.75
N GLU A 47 27.94 -10.53 -4.03
CA GLU A 47 27.81 -11.82 -4.70
C GLU A 47 27.36 -12.92 -3.72
N LEU A 48 26.90 -14.05 -4.22
CA LEU A 48 26.42 -15.17 -3.37
C LEU A 48 27.48 -15.66 -2.39
N THR A 49 28.75 -15.68 -2.80
CA THR A 49 29.88 -16.07 -1.94
C THR A 49 30.09 -15.09 -0.79
N ASP A 50 29.87 -13.79 -1.02
CA ASP A 50 29.98 -12.76 0.02
C ASP A 50 28.83 -12.90 1.03
N ILE A 51 27.62 -13.17 0.53
CA ILE A 51 26.44 -13.44 1.36
C ILE A 51 26.68 -14.65 2.25
N GLN A 52 27.19 -15.76 1.68
CA GLN A 52 27.54 -16.96 2.45
C GLN A 52 28.59 -16.69 3.52
N ALA A 53 29.65 -15.96 3.17
CA ALA A 53 30.73 -15.63 4.09
C ALA A 53 30.27 -14.75 5.26
N GLU A 54 29.45 -13.74 4.98
CA GLU A 54 28.87 -12.88 6.03
C GLU A 54 27.87 -13.65 6.89
N PHE A 55 27.04 -14.50 6.27
CA PHE A 55 26.09 -15.33 6.97
C PHE A 55 26.81 -16.23 7.99
N PHE A 56 27.81 -16.99 7.53
CA PHE A 56 28.61 -17.86 8.38
C PHE A 56 29.31 -17.07 9.50
N ARG A 57 29.88 -15.89 9.21
CA ARG A 57 30.57 -15.06 10.20
C ARG A 57 29.64 -14.65 11.35
N ARG A 58 28.36 -14.42 11.08
CA ARG A 58 27.39 -13.93 12.08
C ARG A 58 26.67 -15.04 12.81
N THR A 59 26.38 -16.15 12.14
CA THR A 59 25.55 -17.24 12.70
C THR A 59 26.36 -18.46 13.13
N GLY A 60 27.60 -18.61 12.63
CA GLY A 60 28.41 -19.83 12.78
C GLY A 60 27.91 -21.01 11.93
N GLN A 61 26.83 -20.82 11.15
CA GLN A 61 26.23 -21.88 10.34
C GLN A 61 26.72 -21.80 8.90
N LEU A 62 27.19 -22.93 8.38
CA LEU A 62 27.61 -23.04 6.98
C LEU A 62 26.39 -23.39 6.13
N ILE A 63 26.02 -22.51 5.21
CA ILE A 63 24.98 -22.80 4.22
C ILE A 63 25.65 -23.25 2.91
N PRO A 64 25.36 -24.46 2.40
CA PRO A 64 25.79 -24.90 1.08
C PRO A 64 25.39 -23.92 -0.03
N LYS A 65 26.23 -23.77 -1.06
CA LYS A 65 25.99 -22.80 -2.12
C LYS A 65 24.67 -23.06 -2.87
N ASN A 66 24.34 -24.32 -3.10
CA ASN A 66 23.09 -24.72 -3.75
C ASN A 66 21.86 -24.29 -2.94
N GLU A 67 21.90 -24.33 -1.60
CA GLU A 67 20.79 -23.88 -0.77
C GLU A 67 20.60 -22.36 -0.88
N VAL A 68 21.68 -21.57 -0.92
CA VAL A 68 21.57 -20.12 -1.17
C VAL A 68 21.00 -19.86 -2.56
N GLU A 69 21.47 -20.58 -3.58
CA GLU A 69 20.93 -20.48 -4.95
C GLU A 69 19.44 -20.83 -5.02
N GLU A 70 18.99 -21.86 -4.29
CA GLU A 70 17.57 -22.23 -4.17
C GLU A 70 16.74 -21.14 -3.49
N VAL A 71 17.24 -20.54 -2.41
CA VAL A 71 16.57 -19.41 -1.76
C VAL A 71 16.44 -18.23 -2.73
N ILE A 72 17.53 -17.85 -3.41
CA ILE A 72 17.48 -16.73 -4.38
C ILE A 72 16.49 -17.02 -5.52
N LYS A 73 16.47 -18.27 -6.02
CA LYS A 73 15.50 -18.70 -7.03
C LYS A 73 14.06 -18.60 -6.51
N PHE A 74 13.79 -19.08 -5.29
CA PHE A 74 12.48 -18.96 -4.67
C PHE A 74 12.05 -17.48 -4.56
N LEU A 75 12.95 -16.59 -4.15
CA LEU A 75 12.67 -15.15 -4.05
C LEU A 75 12.33 -14.55 -5.42
N ASP A 76 13.08 -14.90 -6.47
CA ASP A 76 12.78 -14.43 -7.83
C ASP A 76 11.43 -14.96 -8.33
N GLU A 77 11.20 -16.26 -8.15
CA GLU A 77 9.97 -16.93 -8.60
C GLU A 77 8.70 -16.39 -7.95
N ASN A 78 8.84 -15.90 -6.73
CA ASN A 78 7.76 -15.29 -5.96
C ASN A 78 7.78 -13.76 -6.00
N TYR A 79 8.53 -13.12 -6.90
CA TYR A 79 8.58 -11.66 -7.08
C TYR A 79 9.03 -10.88 -5.81
N LEU A 80 9.91 -11.46 -5.00
CA LEU A 80 10.46 -10.88 -3.77
C LEU A 80 11.80 -10.15 -4.00
N LEU A 81 12.41 -10.33 -5.17
CA LEU A 81 13.57 -9.56 -5.61
C LEU A 81 13.16 -8.31 -6.39
N PHE A 82 13.87 -7.21 -6.18
CA PHE A 82 13.77 -6.01 -7.01
C PHE A 82 14.56 -6.22 -8.30
N ASN A 83 13.88 -6.67 -9.35
CA ASN A 83 14.45 -6.94 -10.67
C ASN A 83 13.41 -6.79 -11.78
N GLU A 84 13.82 -7.01 -13.04
CA GLU A 84 12.96 -6.93 -14.23
C GLU A 84 11.69 -7.79 -14.13
N ARG A 85 11.79 -8.97 -13.50
CA ARG A 85 10.63 -9.88 -13.35
C ARG A 85 9.57 -9.27 -12.44
N PHE A 86 9.98 -8.72 -11.29
CA PHE A 86 9.08 -8.00 -10.39
C PHE A 86 8.51 -6.74 -11.07
N LEU A 87 9.35 -5.91 -11.70
CA LEU A 87 8.92 -4.67 -12.35
C LEU A 87 7.89 -4.93 -13.46
N ARG A 88 8.10 -5.97 -14.28
CA ARG A 88 7.13 -6.40 -15.28
C ARG A 88 5.81 -6.83 -14.66
N LYS A 89 5.85 -7.57 -13.54
CA LYS A 89 4.63 -8.01 -12.83
C LYS A 89 3.85 -6.83 -12.24
N VAL A 90 4.55 -5.84 -11.68
CA VAL A 90 3.93 -4.58 -11.22
C VAL A 90 3.20 -3.89 -12.37
N LYS A 91 3.86 -3.74 -13.52
CA LYS A 91 3.28 -3.13 -14.72
C LYS A 91 2.03 -3.89 -15.20
N GLU A 92 2.08 -5.22 -15.25
CA GLU A 92 0.94 -6.06 -15.64
C GLU A 92 -0.27 -5.88 -14.70
N GLU A 93 -0.06 -5.87 -13.38
CA GLU A 93 -1.14 -5.66 -12.41
C GLU A 93 -1.67 -4.21 -12.46
N LYS A 94 -0.79 -3.22 -12.67
CA LYS A 94 -1.19 -1.82 -12.91
C LYS A 94 -2.13 -1.73 -14.12
N GLU A 95 -1.72 -2.25 -15.27
CA GLU A 95 -2.54 -2.23 -16.49
C GLU A 95 -3.88 -2.95 -16.30
N LYS A 96 -3.88 -4.08 -15.58
CA LYS A 96 -5.11 -4.81 -15.25
C LYS A 96 -6.04 -3.99 -14.36
N LEU A 97 -5.50 -3.30 -13.36
CA LEU A 97 -6.26 -2.40 -12.50
C LEU A 97 -6.83 -1.21 -13.29
N LEU A 98 -6.02 -0.60 -14.16
CA LEU A 98 -6.46 0.51 -15.02
C LEU A 98 -7.58 0.07 -15.99
N ARG A 99 -7.45 -1.11 -16.61
CA ARG A 99 -8.49 -1.68 -17.49
C ARG A 99 -9.80 -1.96 -16.75
N LYS A 100 -9.76 -2.24 -15.44
CA LYS A 100 -10.97 -2.46 -14.64
C LYS A 100 -11.82 -1.19 -14.54
N GLY A 101 -11.21 0.00 -14.56
CA GLY A 101 -11.90 1.30 -14.56
C GLY A 101 -12.50 1.73 -13.21
N TYR A 102 -12.40 0.89 -12.19
CA TYR A 102 -12.85 1.20 -10.82
C TYR A 102 -12.02 0.47 -9.76
N ARG A 103 -11.98 1.05 -8.56
CA ARG A 103 -11.35 0.49 -7.36
C ARG A 103 -12.42 0.00 -6.39
N GLU A 104 -12.23 -1.22 -5.86
CA GLU A 104 -13.11 -1.79 -4.82
C GLU A 104 -12.85 -1.12 -3.46
N PRO A 105 -13.86 -1.07 -2.57
CA PRO A 105 -13.68 -0.61 -1.20
C PRO A 105 -13.05 -1.73 -0.36
N PHE A 106 -11.75 -1.98 -0.53
CA PHE A 106 -11.03 -3.10 0.11
C PHE A 106 -11.12 -3.15 1.65
N HIS A 107 -11.48 -2.03 2.30
CA HIS A 107 -11.62 -1.95 3.75
C HIS A 107 -13.09 -2.03 4.23
N ALA A 108 -14.06 -2.12 3.31
CA ALA A 108 -15.44 -2.38 3.66
C ALA A 108 -15.58 -3.77 4.27
N GLY A 109 -16.36 -3.89 5.35
CA GLY A 109 -16.51 -5.09 6.16
C GLY A 109 -15.41 -5.28 7.21
N GLU A 110 -14.29 -4.56 7.13
CA GLU A 110 -13.19 -4.66 8.09
C GLU A 110 -13.01 -3.39 8.92
N ALA A 111 -12.77 -2.25 8.26
CA ALA A 111 -12.57 -0.96 8.92
C ALA A 111 -13.88 -0.18 9.12
N TYR A 112 -14.87 -0.45 8.28
CA TYR A 112 -16.21 0.15 8.34
C TYR A 112 -17.24 -0.82 7.73
N PRO A 113 -18.53 -0.71 8.06
CA PRO A 113 -19.56 -1.60 7.52
C PRO A 113 -19.67 -1.55 5.99
N ASP A 114 -19.86 -2.69 5.36
CA ASP A 114 -20.11 -2.81 3.91
C ASP A 114 -21.58 -2.62 3.54
N ASN A 115 -22.51 -2.85 4.49
CA ASN A 115 -23.91 -2.53 4.33
C ASN A 115 -24.13 -1.00 4.35
N PRO A 116 -24.84 -0.41 3.36
CA PRO A 116 -25.03 1.03 3.27
C PRO A 116 -25.75 1.65 4.48
N GLU A 117 -26.77 0.98 5.01
CA GLU A 117 -27.55 1.49 6.15
C GLU A 117 -26.75 1.40 7.45
N GLU A 118 -26.00 0.31 7.64
CA GLU A 118 -25.08 0.19 8.78
C GLU A 118 -23.96 1.23 8.71
N LEU A 119 -23.40 1.47 7.52
CA LEU A 119 -22.37 2.49 7.32
C LEU A 119 -22.91 3.89 7.64
N LYS A 120 -24.13 4.20 7.19
CA LYS A 120 -24.79 5.46 7.52
C LYS A 120 -24.89 5.66 9.02
N ASN A 121 -25.43 4.66 9.74
CA ASN A 121 -25.54 4.70 11.19
C ASN A 121 -24.17 4.81 11.88
N PHE A 122 -23.15 4.12 11.35
CA PHE A 122 -21.77 4.19 11.84
C PHE A 122 -21.21 5.61 11.72
N VAL A 123 -21.38 6.26 10.57
CA VAL A 123 -20.92 7.64 10.34
C VAL A 123 -21.72 8.63 11.19
N GLU A 124 -23.05 8.54 11.21
CA GLU A 124 -23.92 9.48 11.94
C GLU A 124 -23.61 9.53 13.44
N ARG A 125 -23.23 8.40 14.04
CA ARG A 125 -22.80 8.33 15.46
C ARG A 125 -21.54 9.13 15.76
N THR A 126 -20.72 9.43 14.76
CA THR A 126 -19.51 10.24 14.92
C THR A 126 -19.77 11.73 14.79
N LEU A 127 -20.86 12.13 14.11
CA LEU A 127 -21.16 13.51 13.78
C LEU A 127 -21.56 14.31 15.02
N ASN A 128 -21.04 15.53 15.13
CA ASN A 128 -21.52 16.53 16.06
C ASN A 128 -22.65 17.35 15.40
N GLN A 129 -23.87 17.31 15.93
CA GLN A 129 -25.00 18.07 15.38
C GLN A 129 -24.88 19.56 15.66
N ASP A 130 -24.24 19.93 16.78
CA ASP A 130 -24.06 21.31 17.23
C ASP A 130 -22.76 21.94 16.71
N ALA A 131 -22.15 21.34 15.68
CA ALA A 131 -20.93 21.87 15.10
C ALA A 131 -21.19 23.22 14.42
N GLU A 132 -20.35 24.21 14.72
CA GLU A 132 -20.30 25.46 13.98
C GLU A 132 -19.98 25.18 12.51
N LYS A 133 -20.75 25.79 11.61
CA LYS A 133 -20.61 25.60 10.17
C LYS A 133 -19.51 26.49 9.63
N VAL A 134 -18.60 25.89 8.88
CA VAL A 134 -17.44 26.56 8.31
C VAL A 134 -17.44 26.36 6.81
N LYS A 135 -17.42 27.47 6.06
CA LYS A 135 -17.12 27.44 4.63
C LYS A 135 -15.62 27.23 4.46
N ALA A 136 -15.22 26.00 4.18
CA ALA A 136 -13.81 25.62 4.02
C ALA A 136 -13.54 25.19 2.59
N VAL A 137 -12.39 25.57 2.04
CA VAL A 137 -11.89 25.08 0.74
C VAL A 137 -11.06 23.80 0.87
N GLY A 138 -10.76 23.38 2.10
CA GLY A 138 -9.99 22.19 2.41
C GLY A 138 -10.07 21.83 3.89
N ILE A 139 -9.87 20.54 4.18
CA ILE A 139 -9.83 19.99 5.54
C ILE A 139 -8.62 19.07 5.69
N LEU A 140 -8.13 18.94 6.92
CA LEU A 140 -7.15 17.94 7.29
C LEU A 140 -7.78 16.99 8.29
N VAL A 141 -7.77 15.71 7.96
CA VAL A 141 -8.24 14.62 8.82
C VAL A 141 -7.17 13.54 8.88
N PRO A 142 -7.09 12.77 9.98
CA PRO A 142 -6.17 11.62 10.02
C PRO A 142 -6.55 10.59 8.93
N HIS A 143 -5.70 9.60 8.69
CA HIS A 143 -6.04 8.38 7.92
C HIS A 143 -5.96 7.14 8.82
N MET A 144 -6.44 7.28 10.06
CA MET A 144 -6.48 6.23 11.07
C MET A 144 -7.80 5.46 11.00
N ASP A 145 -7.83 4.26 11.57
CA ASP A 145 -9.03 3.43 11.67
C ASP A 145 -10.24 4.25 12.19
N LEU A 146 -11.34 4.23 11.44
CA LEU A 146 -12.54 5.00 11.75
C LEU A 146 -13.16 4.60 13.09
N ARG A 147 -12.96 3.36 13.53
CA ARG A 147 -13.41 2.86 14.83
C ARG A 147 -12.66 3.51 15.99
N VAL A 148 -11.41 3.92 15.75
CA VAL A 148 -10.54 4.56 16.75
C VAL A 148 -10.70 6.08 16.71
N ALA A 149 -10.61 6.67 15.52
CA ALA A 149 -10.56 8.12 15.33
C ALA A 149 -11.90 8.75 14.92
N GLY A 150 -13.01 7.99 14.90
CA GLY A 150 -14.32 8.44 14.41
C GLY A 150 -14.76 9.81 14.90
N ARG A 151 -14.58 10.12 16.20
CA ARG A 151 -14.93 11.44 16.77
C ARG A 151 -14.14 12.60 16.17
N VAL A 152 -12.88 12.39 15.80
CA VAL A 152 -12.04 13.42 15.16
C VAL A 152 -12.56 13.70 13.75
N TYR A 153 -12.85 12.65 12.97
CA TYR A 153 -13.49 12.79 11.66
C TYR A 153 -14.82 13.50 11.75
N GLY A 154 -15.71 13.03 12.63
CA GLY A 154 -17.06 13.59 12.76
C GLY A 154 -17.08 15.06 13.15
N ARG A 155 -16.13 15.52 14.00
CA ARG A 155 -15.98 16.95 14.31
C ARG A 155 -15.68 17.79 13.06
N VAL A 156 -14.74 17.34 12.22
CA VAL A 156 -14.32 18.08 11.02
C VAL A 156 -15.41 18.03 9.94
N TYR A 157 -15.94 16.84 9.65
CA TYR A 157 -16.99 16.69 8.64
C TYR A 157 -18.29 17.39 9.04
N SER A 158 -18.67 17.40 10.31
CA SER A 158 -19.86 18.13 10.77
C SER A 158 -19.80 19.64 10.51
N ALA A 159 -18.61 20.23 10.56
CA ALA A 159 -18.41 21.65 10.30
C ALA A 159 -18.61 22.00 8.81
N ILE A 160 -18.37 21.06 7.90
CA ILE A 160 -18.42 21.30 6.45
C ILE A 160 -19.57 20.60 5.73
N ARG A 161 -20.40 19.80 6.42
CA ARG A 161 -21.42 18.92 5.81
C ARG A 161 -22.53 19.62 5.02
N GLU A 162 -22.69 20.93 5.21
CA GLU A 162 -23.68 21.77 4.50
C GLU A 162 -23.06 22.51 3.31
N ASN A 163 -21.75 22.40 3.12
CA ASN A 163 -21.09 22.96 1.95
C ASN A 163 -21.29 22.02 0.76
N GLU A 164 -21.49 22.61 -0.41
CA GLU A 164 -21.53 21.92 -1.69
C GLU A 164 -20.16 22.04 -2.37
N TYR A 165 -19.68 20.94 -2.92
CA TYR A 165 -18.41 20.89 -3.66
C TYR A 165 -18.60 20.10 -4.95
N ASP A 166 -18.24 20.71 -6.08
CA ASP A 166 -18.29 20.06 -7.40
C ASP A 166 -17.13 19.08 -7.61
N THR A 167 -15.99 19.32 -6.96
CA THR A 167 -14.79 18.49 -7.08
C THR A 167 -14.05 18.44 -5.75
N VAL A 168 -13.71 17.24 -5.31
CA VAL A 168 -12.90 17.00 -4.12
C VAL A 168 -11.57 16.40 -4.52
N VAL A 169 -10.47 17.03 -4.13
CA VAL A 169 -9.11 16.48 -4.28
C VAL A 169 -8.75 15.79 -2.96
N LEU A 170 -8.60 14.47 -3.00
CA LEU A 170 -8.19 13.67 -1.84
C LEU A 170 -6.68 13.41 -1.89
N LEU A 171 -5.94 14.02 -0.98
CA LEU A 171 -4.49 13.81 -0.83
C LEU A 171 -4.24 12.82 0.31
N GLY A 172 -3.68 11.67 -0.03
CA GLY A 172 -3.24 10.65 0.92
C GLY A 172 -1.72 10.53 0.93
N VAL A 173 -1.15 10.14 2.08
CA VAL A 173 0.26 9.76 2.16
C VAL A 173 0.41 8.29 1.83
N SER A 174 1.47 7.93 1.12
CA SER A 174 1.83 6.53 0.98
C SER A 174 2.76 6.09 2.09
N HIS A 175 2.54 4.88 2.59
CA HIS A 175 3.43 4.19 3.52
C HIS A 175 4.53 3.40 2.82
N TYR A 176 4.55 3.43 1.49
CA TYR A 176 5.43 2.60 0.67
C TYR A 176 6.34 3.46 -0.19
N PHE A 177 7.39 2.84 -0.71
CA PHE A 177 8.30 3.49 -1.64
C PHE A 177 7.57 3.89 -2.94
N HIS A 178 7.85 5.10 -3.42
CA HIS A 178 7.46 5.61 -4.74
C HIS A 178 8.70 6.10 -5.46
N GLU A 179 8.81 5.79 -6.75
CA GLU A 179 9.85 6.33 -7.62
C GLU A 179 9.58 7.80 -7.98
N THR A 180 8.30 8.18 -8.00
CA THR A 180 7.82 9.52 -8.36
C THR A 180 7.34 10.29 -7.11
N PRO A 181 7.30 11.63 -7.17
CA PRO A 181 6.88 12.45 -6.02
C PRO A 181 5.43 12.21 -5.57
N PHE A 182 4.54 11.81 -6.49
CA PHE A 182 3.15 11.48 -6.20
C PHE A 182 2.58 10.56 -7.30
N SER A 183 1.44 9.96 -7.01
CA SER A 183 0.61 9.23 -7.97
C SER A 183 -0.86 9.65 -7.84
N VAL A 184 -1.59 9.48 -8.92
CA VAL A 184 -3.01 9.80 -9.07
C VAL A 184 -3.72 8.51 -9.45
N LEU A 185 -4.84 8.22 -8.80
CA LEU A 185 -5.65 7.06 -9.11
C LEU A 185 -6.72 7.45 -10.15
N PRO A 186 -6.60 7.08 -11.43
CA PRO A 186 -7.53 7.53 -12.48
C PRO A 186 -8.80 6.65 -12.55
N LEU A 187 -9.25 6.13 -11.41
CA LEU A 187 -10.32 5.12 -11.34
C LEU A 187 -11.47 5.59 -10.46
N ASN A 188 -12.70 5.29 -10.90
CA ASN A 188 -13.87 5.49 -10.07
C ASN A 188 -13.74 4.68 -8.78
N LEU A 189 -14.21 5.22 -7.66
CA LEU A 189 -14.16 4.55 -6.38
C LEU A 189 -15.53 3.95 -6.09
N LYS A 190 -15.60 2.63 -5.93
CA LYS A 190 -16.80 2.02 -5.37
C LYS A 190 -16.84 2.28 -3.87
N THR A 191 -18.02 2.61 -3.37
CA THR A 191 -18.28 2.74 -1.92
C THR A 191 -19.59 2.05 -1.60
N PRO A 192 -19.85 1.69 -0.33
CA PRO A 192 -21.17 1.21 0.08
C PRO A 192 -22.31 2.20 -0.24
N PHE A 193 -22.04 3.50 -0.31
CA PHE A 193 -23.05 4.50 -0.69
C PHE A 193 -23.25 4.66 -2.21
N GLY A 194 -22.49 3.92 -3.01
CA GLY A 194 -22.47 4.02 -4.47
C GLY A 194 -21.12 4.47 -5.02
N ASP A 195 -21.07 4.62 -6.34
CA ASP A 195 -19.83 4.90 -7.06
C ASP A 195 -19.51 6.40 -7.04
N ILE A 196 -18.28 6.74 -6.62
CA ILE A 196 -17.71 8.07 -6.75
C ILE A 196 -16.95 8.13 -8.08
N LYS A 197 -17.36 9.05 -8.95
CA LYS A 197 -16.70 9.26 -10.25
C LYS A 197 -15.49 10.16 -10.08
N VAL A 198 -14.40 9.81 -10.75
CA VAL A 198 -13.25 10.71 -10.89
C VAL A 198 -13.44 11.68 -12.04
N ASP A 199 -12.90 12.89 -11.90
CA ASP A 199 -12.89 13.89 -12.96
C ASP A 199 -11.76 13.55 -13.96
N ARG A 200 -12.12 12.83 -15.02
CA ARG A 200 -11.15 12.33 -16.02
C ARG A 200 -10.49 13.46 -16.80
N GLU A 201 -11.21 14.53 -17.08
CA GLU A 201 -10.68 15.67 -17.83
C GLU A 201 -9.58 16.35 -17.01
N LYS A 202 -9.86 16.66 -15.74
CA LYS A 202 -8.84 17.27 -14.85
C LYS A 202 -7.65 16.34 -14.62
N ILE A 203 -7.86 15.03 -14.53
CA ILE A 203 -6.78 14.05 -14.36
C ILE A 203 -5.89 13.99 -15.61
N GLU A 204 -6.45 13.99 -16.82
CA GLU A 204 -5.64 13.99 -18.05
C GLU A 204 -4.88 15.32 -18.21
N ASN A 205 -5.53 16.45 -17.95
CA ASN A 205 -4.86 17.77 -17.94
C ASN A 205 -3.69 17.79 -16.93
N LEU A 206 -3.86 17.18 -15.76
CA LEU A 206 -2.79 17.09 -14.76
C LEU A 206 -1.63 16.21 -15.26
N LYS A 207 -1.92 15.09 -15.91
CA LYS A 207 -0.90 14.20 -16.48
C LYS A 207 -0.05 14.89 -17.53
N GLU A 208 -0.63 15.73 -18.38
CA GLU A 208 0.10 16.50 -19.40
C GLU A 208 1.11 17.51 -18.79
N MET A 209 0.98 17.84 -17.50
CA MET A 209 1.89 18.75 -16.81
C MET A 209 3.20 18.07 -16.35
N PHE A 210 3.31 16.74 -16.43
CA PHE A 210 4.47 15.99 -15.96
C PHE A 210 5.08 15.11 -17.06
N ASP A 211 6.40 14.96 -17.04
CA ASP A 211 7.18 14.16 -17.98
C ASP A 211 7.33 12.68 -17.56
N TYR A 212 6.70 12.30 -16.45
CA TYR A 212 6.64 10.94 -15.94
C TYR A 212 5.20 10.46 -15.77
N ASP A 213 5.04 9.13 -15.69
CA ASP A 213 3.74 8.51 -15.49
C ASP A 213 3.24 8.77 -14.06
N ILE A 214 2.17 9.56 -13.93
CA ILE A 214 1.55 9.90 -12.65
C ILE A 214 0.47 8.90 -12.21
N PHE A 215 0.20 7.82 -12.96
CA PHE A 215 -0.82 6.82 -12.62
C PHE A 215 -0.29 5.61 -11.86
#